data_AF-A0A520XUB0-F1
#
_entry.id   AF-A0A520XUB0-F1
#
_cell.length_a   1.000
_cell.length_b   1.000
_cell.length_c   1.000
_cell.angle_alpha   90.00
_cell.angle_beta   90.00
_cell.angle_gamma   90.00
#
_symmetry.space_group_name_H-M   'P 1'
#
loop_
_entity.id
_entity.type
_entity.pdbx_description
1 polymer ?
#
loop_
_entity_poly.entity_id
_entity_poly.type
_entity_poly.pdbx_seq_one_letter_code
_entity_poly.pdbx_strand_id
1 'polypeptide(L)'
;MKKGILLHEADDDVGVATMDLAAGEVVQALTLEGEPVTEIELADDVPLAHKVAMRPMDANKDVLEYGRVIGSSSVAIAGGAHVHTHNLQSNRWAGRSQIVEHHKDQS
;
A
#
# COMPACT_ATOMS: atom_id res chain seq x y z
N MET A 1 18.35 -8.49 10.56
CA MET A 1 16.98 -8.10 10.13
C MET A 1 16.92 -8.17 8.62
N LYS A 2 15.90 -8.84 8.06
CA LYS A 2 15.71 -8.95 6.61
C LYS A 2 15.09 -7.63 6.12
N LYS A 3 15.75 -6.94 5.19
CA LYS A 3 15.22 -5.73 4.52
C LYS A 3 14.66 -6.17 3.18
N GLY A 4 13.42 -5.80 2.86
CA GLY A 4 12.78 -6.35 1.65
C GLY A 4 11.55 -5.61 1.13
N ILE A 5 11.20 -4.48 1.73
CA ILE A 5 10.02 -3.69 1.34
C ILE A 5 10.47 -2.23 1.19
N LEU A 6 10.10 -1.61 0.06
CA LEU A 6 10.36 -0.20 -0.22
C LEU A 6 9.06 0.60 -0.33
N LEU A 7 9.04 1.78 0.29
CA LEU A 7 7.97 2.76 0.18
C LEU A 7 8.50 4.00 -0.51
N HIS A 8 7.63 4.71 -1.23
CA HIS A 8 7.95 6.04 -1.72
C HIS A 8 7.79 7.08 -0.63
N GLU A 9 6.65 7.10 0.04
CA GLU A 9 6.38 7.97 1.19
C GLU A 9 6.15 7.12 2.44
N ALA A 10 6.60 7.57 3.60
CA ALA A 10 6.43 6.83 4.87
C ALA A 10 4.95 6.57 5.21
N ASP A 11 4.06 7.44 4.72
CA ASP A 11 2.62 7.35 4.92
C ASP A 11 1.90 6.50 3.86
N ASP A 12 2.61 5.96 2.84
CA ASP A 12 2.01 5.05 1.86
C ASP A 12 1.39 3.82 2.56
N ASP A 13 0.23 3.38 2.06
CA ASP A 13 -0.48 2.22 2.60
C ASP A 13 0.14 0.90 2.16
N VAL A 14 0.94 0.94 1.11
CA VAL A 14 1.56 -0.22 0.48
C VAL A 14 3.04 0.05 0.23
N GLY A 15 3.85 -0.97 0.46
CA GLY A 15 5.25 -1.02 0.04
C GLY A 15 5.44 -2.07 -1.04
N VAL A 16 6.52 -1.96 -1.80
CA VAL A 16 6.87 -2.91 -2.86
C VAL A 16 7.92 -3.89 -2.37
N ALA A 17 7.65 -5.19 -2.53
CA ALA A 17 8.61 -6.24 -2.21
C ALA A 17 9.82 -6.19 -3.17
N THR A 18 11.04 -6.18 -2.64
CA THR A 18 12.29 -6.16 -3.42
C THR A 18 12.91 -7.54 -3.64
N MET A 19 12.23 -8.57 -3.16
CA MET A 19 12.52 -10.00 -3.33
C MET A 19 11.26 -10.78 -3.00
N ASP A 20 11.26 -12.10 -3.23
CA ASP A 20 10.19 -12.94 -2.72
C ASP A 20 10.21 -12.97 -1.18
N LEU A 21 9.04 -12.74 -0.59
CA LEU A 21 8.81 -12.73 0.86
C LEU A 21 7.85 -13.86 1.20
N ALA A 22 8.12 -14.56 2.29
CA ALA A 22 7.30 -15.67 2.74
C ALA A 22 6.39 -15.24 3.91
N ALA A 23 5.20 -15.85 4.00
CA ALA A 23 4.30 -15.65 5.13
C ALA A 23 5.00 -15.97 6.47
N GLY A 24 4.71 -15.16 7.50
CA GLY A 24 5.30 -15.25 8.84
C GLY A 24 6.71 -14.65 8.97
N GLU A 25 7.33 -14.19 7.88
CA GLU A 25 8.58 -13.43 7.98
C GLU A 25 8.33 -12.05 8.57
N VAL A 26 9.27 -11.56 9.39
CA VAL A 26 9.32 -10.15 9.81
C VAL A 26 10.36 -9.42 8.95
N VAL A 27 9.90 -8.44 8.18
CA VAL A 27 10.69 -7.74 7.18
C VAL A 27 10.70 -6.23 7.48
N GLN A 28 11.90 -5.65 7.47
CA GLN A 28 12.08 -4.20 7.60
C GLN A 28 11.69 -3.52 6.29
N ALA A 29 10.79 -2.55 6.41
CA ALA A 29 10.43 -1.62 5.35
C ALA A 29 11.21 -0.32 5.46
N LEU A 30 11.60 0.22 4.30
CA LEU A 30 12.42 1.42 4.17
C LEU A 30 11.77 2.39 3.18
N THR A 31 12.08 3.68 3.29
CA THR A 31 11.85 4.64 2.19
C THR A 31 12.89 4.43 1.07
N LEU A 32 12.71 5.09 -0.07
CA LEU A 32 13.70 5.06 -1.17
C LEU A 32 15.06 5.65 -0.78
N GLU A 33 15.09 6.56 0.19
CA GLU A 33 16.31 7.15 0.76
C GLU A 33 17.02 6.18 1.72
N GLY A 34 16.41 5.02 2.00
CA GLY A 34 16.94 3.99 2.88
C GLY A 34 16.61 4.20 4.36
N GLU A 35 15.72 5.15 4.67
CA GLU A 35 15.29 5.43 6.04
C GLU A 35 14.34 4.36 6.56
N PRO A 36 14.52 3.82 7.79
CA PRO A 36 13.60 2.85 8.37
C PRO A 36 12.21 3.43 8.59
N VAL A 37 11.19 2.73 8.10
CA VAL A 37 9.77 3.08 8.34
C VAL A 37 9.21 2.25 9.48
N THR A 38 9.12 0.92 9.28
CA THR A 38 8.60 -0.03 10.28
C THR A 38 9.02 -1.46 9.93
N GLU A 39 8.87 -2.38 10.87
CA GLU A 39 8.86 -3.82 10.59
C GLU A 39 7.42 -4.27 10.27
N ILE A 40 7.30 -5.24 9.35
CA ILE A 40 6.04 -5.87 8.95
C ILE A 40 6.19 -7.38 9.05
N GLU A 41 5.27 -8.02 9.76
CA GLU A 41 5.07 -9.47 9.70
C GLU A 41 4.19 -9.79 8.48
N LEU A 42 4.66 -10.66 7.60
CA LEU A 42 3.97 -11.01 6.36
C LEU A 42 2.78 -11.94 6.66
N ALA A 43 1.59 -11.57 6.20
CA ALA A 43 0.40 -12.41 6.32
C ALA A 43 0.31 -13.45 5.21
N ASP A 44 0.85 -13.12 4.03
CA ASP A 44 0.84 -13.96 2.83
C ASP A 44 2.25 -14.08 2.25
N ASP A 45 2.46 -15.05 1.35
CA ASP A 45 3.59 -15.02 0.45
C ASP A 45 3.43 -13.84 -0.53
N VAL A 46 4.48 -13.02 -0.67
CA VAL A 46 4.48 -11.84 -1.54
C VAL A 46 5.62 -11.97 -2.55
N PRO A 47 5.31 -12.14 -3.85
CA PRO A 47 6.33 -12.18 -4.89
C PRO A 47 7.12 -10.87 -5.02
N LEU A 48 8.33 -10.98 -5.57
CA LEU A 48 9.11 -9.82 -6.01
C LEU A 48 8.25 -8.84 -6.82
N ALA A 49 8.44 -7.54 -6.57
CA ALA A 49 7.76 -6.41 -7.20
C ALA A 49 6.25 -6.29 -6.94
N HIS A 50 5.68 -7.16 -6.10
CA HIS A 50 4.29 -7.04 -5.67
C HIS A 50 4.14 -6.17 -4.42
N LYS A 51 2.91 -5.72 -4.15
CA LYS A 51 2.63 -4.85 -3.02
C LYS A 51 2.37 -5.62 -1.73
N VAL A 52 2.89 -5.09 -0.63
CA VAL A 52 2.65 -5.50 0.75
C VAL A 52 1.83 -4.42 1.43
N ALA A 53 0.76 -4.79 2.14
CA ALA A 53 0.03 -3.84 2.98
C ALA A 53 0.90 -3.42 4.18
N MET A 54 1.18 -2.12 4.31
CA MET A 54 2.00 -1.58 5.41
C MET A 54 1.20 -1.42 6.71
N ARG A 55 -0.12 -1.53 6.62
CA ARG A 55 -1.08 -1.44 7.73
C ARG A 55 -2.39 -2.13 7.34
N PRO A 56 -3.24 -2.51 8.31
CA PRO A 56 -4.60 -2.96 8.02
C PRO A 56 -5.39 -1.88 7.28
N MET A 57 -6.23 -2.31 6.34
CA MET A 57 -7.11 -1.45 5.55
C MET A 57 -8.52 -2.03 5.54
N ASP A 58 -9.51 -1.22 5.91
CA ASP A 58 -10.91 -1.61 5.77
C ASP A 58 -11.32 -1.74 4.30
N ALA A 59 -12.41 -2.43 4.01
CA ALA A 59 -12.99 -2.47 2.66
C ALA A 59 -13.43 -1.06 2.21
N ASN A 60 -13.28 -0.78 0.90
CA ASN A 60 -13.56 0.51 0.26
C ASN A 60 -12.66 1.68 0.71
N LYS A 61 -11.62 1.42 1.50
CA LYS A 61 -10.62 2.43 1.86
C LYS A 61 -9.81 2.80 0.61
N ASP A 62 -9.59 4.09 0.40
CA ASP A 62 -8.63 4.55 -0.61
C ASP A 62 -7.20 4.13 -0.21
N VAL A 63 -6.48 3.55 -1.19
CA VAL A 63 -5.15 2.99 -1.00
C VAL A 63 -4.12 3.94 -1.59
N LEU A 64 -3.16 4.36 -0.76
CA LEU A 64 -2.07 5.26 -1.11
C LEU A 64 -0.80 4.51 -1.53
N GLU A 65 -0.25 4.90 -2.67
CA GLU A 65 1.09 4.55 -3.14
C GLU A 65 1.66 5.80 -3.85
N TYR A 66 2.93 6.14 -3.62
CA TYR A 66 3.54 7.37 -4.18
C TYR A 66 2.88 8.67 -3.67
N GLY A 67 2.33 8.65 -2.45
CA GLY A 67 1.57 9.78 -1.88
C GLY A 67 0.26 10.06 -2.62
N ARG A 68 -0.26 9.11 -3.42
CA ARG A 68 -1.47 9.29 -4.24
C ARG A 68 -2.39 8.09 -4.13
N VAL A 69 -3.69 8.34 -4.28
CA VAL A 69 -4.68 7.27 -4.35
C VAL A 69 -4.54 6.51 -5.66
N ILE A 70 -4.21 5.22 -5.59
CA ILE A 70 -4.11 4.33 -6.76
C ILE A 70 -5.41 3.55 -7.04
N GLY A 71 -6.28 3.48 -6.04
CA GLY A 71 -7.47 2.65 -6.05
C GLY A 71 -8.10 2.58 -4.67
N SER A 72 -9.02 1.65 -4.49
CA SER A 72 -9.57 1.30 -3.19
C SER A 72 -9.51 -0.19 -2.93
N SER A 73 -9.41 -0.58 -1.67
CA SER A 73 -9.53 -1.97 -1.26
C SER A 73 -10.93 -2.50 -1.60
N SER A 74 -11.03 -3.65 -2.26
CA SER A 74 -12.34 -4.28 -2.56
C SER A 74 -12.88 -5.08 -1.38
N VAL A 75 -12.00 -5.44 -0.45
CA VAL A 75 -12.26 -6.19 0.78
C VAL A 75 -11.37 -5.62 1.89
N ALA A 76 -11.59 -6.01 3.14
CA ALA A 76 -10.63 -5.70 4.19
C ALA A 76 -9.29 -6.42 3.93
N ILE A 77 -8.18 -5.73 4.15
CA ILE A 77 -6.81 -6.22 3.92
C ILE A 77 -6.05 -6.14 5.24
N ALA A 78 -5.45 -7.24 5.69
CA ALA A 78 -4.62 -7.25 6.88
C ALA A 78 -3.25 -6.57 6.62
N GLY A 79 -2.60 -6.07 7.66
CA GLY A 79 -1.20 -5.67 7.56
C GLY A 79 -0.33 -6.87 7.15
N GLY A 80 0.66 -6.63 6.30
CA GLY A 80 1.53 -7.67 5.75
C GLY A 80 0.92 -8.54 4.64
N ALA A 81 -0.34 -8.30 4.25
CA ALA A 81 -0.99 -9.07 3.19
C ALA A 81 -0.52 -8.67 1.78
N HIS A 82 -0.67 -9.60 0.84
CA HIS A 82 -0.38 -9.36 -0.58
C HIS A 82 -1.47 -8.50 -1.22
N VAL A 83 -1.12 -7.28 -1.63
CA VAL A 83 -2.06 -6.35 -2.30
C VAL A 83 -1.95 -6.48 -3.81
N HIS A 84 -3.03 -6.91 -4.46
CA HIS A 84 -3.10 -7.06 -5.91
C HIS A 84 -4.54 -6.96 -6.44
N THR A 85 -4.76 -7.21 -7.72
CA THR A 85 -6.07 -7.07 -8.39
C THR A 85 -7.23 -7.85 -7.75
N HIS A 86 -6.95 -8.87 -6.93
CA HIS A 86 -7.99 -9.61 -6.22
C HIS A 86 -8.56 -8.86 -5.01
N ASN A 87 -7.79 -7.96 -4.39
CA ASN A 87 -8.19 -7.17 -3.21
C ASN A 87 -8.04 -5.64 -3.39
N LEU A 88 -7.53 -5.18 -4.54
CA LEU A 88 -7.40 -3.78 -4.92
C LEU A 88 -8.11 -3.51 -6.25
N GLN A 89 -8.98 -2.50 -6.26
CA GLN A 89 -9.67 -2.02 -7.46
C GLN A 89 -9.16 -0.63 -7.84
N SER A 90 -8.77 -0.45 -9.11
CA SER A 90 -8.34 0.86 -9.61
C SER A 90 -9.54 1.80 -9.78
N ASN A 91 -9.41 3.02 -9.25
CA ASN A 91 -10.44 4.05 -9.35
C ASN A 91 -10.52 4.68 -10.76
N ARG A 92 -9.52 4.45 -11.62
CA ARG A 92 -9.39 5.12 -12.93
C ARG A 92 -10.50 4.80 -13.94
N TRP A 93 -11.19 3.66 -13.78
CA TRP A 93 -12.26 3.22 -14.68
C TRP A 93 -13.59 2.93 -13.98
N ALA A 94 -13.65 3.09 -12.65
CA ALA A 94 -14.78 2.66 -11.83
C ALA A 94 -15.95 3.68 -11.78
N GLY A 95 -15.95 4.73 -12.61
CA GLY A 95 -17.04 5.72 -12.65
C GLY A 95 -17.18 6.60 -11.40
N ARG A 96 -16.31 6.45 -10.40
CA ARG A 96 -16.18 7.40 -9.30
C ARG A 96 -15.44 8.63 -9.83
N SER A 97 -16.18 9.55 -10.46
CA SER A 97 -15.71 10.92 -10.66
C SER A 97 -15.28 11.45 -9.30
N GLN A 98 -13.99 11.69 -9.12
CA GLN A 98 -13.52 12.55 -8.06
C GLN A 98 -14.14 13.92 -8.34
N ILE A 99 -15.23 14.25 -7.65
CA ILE A 99 -15.63 15.65 -7.51
C ILE A 99 -14.52 16.26 -6.67
N VAL A 100 -13.55 16.87 -7.35
CA VAL A 100 -12.62 17.78 -6.71
C VAL A 100 -13.44 18.99 -6.34
N GLU A 101 -13.89 19.08 -5.10
CA GLU A 101 -14.44 20.32 -4.56
C GLU A 101 -13.31 21.36 -4.61
N HIS A 102 -13.32 22.20 -5.63
CA HIS A 102 -12.55 23.43 -5.62
C HIS A 102 -13.16 24.31 -4.53
N HIS A 103 -12.55 24.31 -3.35
CA HIS A 103 -12.71 25.40 -2.41
C HIS A 103 -12.24 26.68 -3.10
N LYS A 104 -13.22 27.43 -3.63
CA LYS A 104 -13.02 28.84 -3.96
C LYS A 104 -12.92 29.57 -2.64
N ASP A 105 -11.69 29.82 -2.20
CA ASP A 105 -11.45 30.83 -1.18
C ASP A 105 -11.83 32.19 -1.80
N GLN A 106 -12.94 32.74 -1.32
CA GLN A 106 -13.29 34.13 -1.48
C GLN A 106 -12.91 34.85 -0.19
N SER A 107 -11.85 35.65 -0.25
CA SER A 107 -11.75 36.96 0.42
C SER A 107 -10.63 37.78 -0.19
#